data_AF-A0A7C3ZVB9-F1
#
_entry.id   AF-A0A7C3ZVB9-F1
#
_cell.length_a   1.000
_cell.length_b   1.000
_cell.length_c   1.000
_cell.angle_alpha   90.00
_cell.angle_beta   90.00
_cell.angle_gamma   90.00
#
_symmetry.space_group_name_H-M   'P 1'
#
loop_
_entity.id
_entity.type
_entity.pdbx_description
1 polymer ?
#
loop_
_entity_poly.entity_id
_entity_poly.type
_entity_poly.pdbx_seq_one_letter_code
_entity_poly.pdbx_strand_id
1 'polypeptide(L)'
;MQNLISKESLVLIAICILDTAITAVLVATGRAEEANPLMAQCLRQGIAHFCLVKALTVLPLIVVAESYRRQNPVFVKKVIRIGIGVYLGLYFGLLAVVNAAN
;
A
#
# COMPACT_ATOMS: atom_id res chain seq x y z
N MET A 1 -27.32 12.96 -3.78
CA MET A 1 -26.04 13.19 -3.08
C MET A 1 -25.00 12.29 -3.74
N GLN A 2 -24.11 12.83 -4.57
CA GLN A 2 -23.00 12.04 -5.13
C GLN A 2 -21.99 11.83 -3.98
N ASN A 3 -21.79 10.59 -3.54
CA ASN A 3 -20.79 10.29 -2.52
C ASN A 3 -19.42 10.85 -2.95
N LEU A 4 -18.82 11.67 -2.09
CA LEU A 4 -17.51 12.31 -2.31
C LEU A 4 -16.39 11.28 -2.52
N ILE A 5 -16.55 10.04 -2.03
CA ILE A 5 -15.56 8.95 -2.11
C ILE A 5 -16.28 7.62 -2.41
N SER A 6 -15.73 6.80 -3.33
CA SER A 6 -16.26 5.46 -3.63
C SER A 6 -16.02 4.49 -2.48
N LYS A 7 -16.94 3.54 -2.26
CA LYS A 7 -16.77 2.48 -1.24
C LYS A 7 -15.48 1.69 -1.46
N GLU A 8 -15.12 1.44 -2.73
CA GLU A 8 -13.90 0.73 -3.12
C GLU A 8 -12.63 1.51 -2.73
N SER A 9 -12.62 2.82 -2.88
CA SER A 9 -11.50 3.67 -2.45
C SER A 9 -11.39 3.71 -0.93
N LEU A 10 -12.52 3.71 -0.22
CA LEU A 10 -12.54 3.64 1.25
C LEU A 10 -12.00 2.30 1.77
N VAL A 11 -12.34 1.20 1.08
CA VAL A 11 -11.75 -0.13 1.32
C VAL A 11 -10.24 -0.12 1.04
N LEU A 12 -9.80 0.49 -0.08
CA LEU A 12 -8.37 0.58 -0.41
C LEU A 12 -7.59 1.37 0.65
N ILE A 13 -8.14 2.50 1.12
CA ILE A 13 -7.55 3.28 2.21
C ILE A 13 -7.44 2.43 3.47
N ALA A 14 -8.50 1.72 3.85
CA ALA A 14 -8.50 0.86 5.04
C ALA A 14 -7.44 -0.24 4.94
N ILE A 15 -7.30 -0.87 3.77
CA ILE A 15 -6.27 -1.89 3.52
C ILE A 15 -4.88 -1.28 3.68
N CYS A 16 -4.59 -0.12 3.09
CA CYS A 16 -3.27 0.52 3.19
C CYS A 16 -2.94 0.95 4.63
N ILE A 17 -3.93 1.41 5.39
CA ILE A 17 -3.76 1.74 6.82
C ILE A 17 -3.43 0.46 7.62
N LEU A 18 -4.21 -0.60 7.43
CA LEU A 18 -4.00 -1.87 8.13
C LEU A 18 -2.65 -2.49 7.78
N ASP A 19 -2.28 -2.50 6.50
CA ASP A 19 -0.97 -2.98 6.03
C ASP A 19 0.17 -2.20 6.70
N THR A 20 0.09 -0.87 6.72
CA THR A 20 1.09 -0.02 7.38
C THR A 20 1.17 -0.30 8.88
N ALA A 21 0.02 -0.43 9.56
CA ALA A 21 -0.03 -0.70 11.00
C ALA A 21 0.53 -2.09 11.34
N ILE A 22 0.15 -3.12 10.58
CA ILE A 22 0.63 -4.50 10.76
C ILE A 22 2.14 -4.55 10.54
N THR A 23 2.64 -3.96 9.44
CA THR A 23 4.08 -3.88 9.18
C THR A 23 4.82 -3.15 10.30
N ALA A 24 4.31 -1.99 10.74
CA ALA A 24 4.94 -1.23 11.82
C ALA A 24 5.02 -2.03 13.12
N VAL A 25 3.96 -2.75 13.50
CA VAL A 25 3.93 -3.59 14.70
C VAL A 25 4.88 -4.77 14.58
N LEU A 26 4.85 -5.49 13.44
CA LEU A 26 5.70 -6.66 13.22
C LEU A 26 7.19 -6.28 13.23
N VAL A 27 7.55 -5.17 12.59
CA VAL A 27 8.95 -4.71 12.57
C VAL A 27 9.36 -4.16 13.92
N ALA A 28 8.51 -3.39 14.61
CA ALA A 28 8.80 -2.87 15.96
C ALA A 28 8.99 -3.99 17.00
N THR A 29 8.33 -5.13 16.81
CA THR A 29 8.45 -6.30 17.70
C THR A 29 9.54 -7.29 17.26
N GLY A 30 10.32 -6.97 16.21
CA GLY A 30 11.37 -7.84 15.68
C GLY A 30 10.85 -9.16 15.09
N ARG A 31 9.55 -9.23 14.78
CA ARG A 31 8.86 -10.43 14.27
C ARG A 31 8.94 -10.56 12.74
N ALA A 32 9.32 -9.49 12.05
CA ALA A 32 9.51 -9.46 10.61
C ALA A 32 10.58 -8.44 10.22
N GLU A 33 11.32 -8.74 9.14
CA GLU A 33 12.15 -7.77 8.45
C GLU A 33 11.41 -7.22 7.23
N GLU A 34 11.59 -5.93 6.96
CA GLU A 34 10.99 -5.28 5.80
C GLU A 34 11.68 -5.76 4.52
N ALA A 35 10.99 -6.61 3.74
CA ALA A 35 11.54 -7.18 2.51
C ALA A 35 11.80 -6.15 1.41
N ASN A 36 11.13 -4.99 1.46
CA ASN A 36 11.36 -3.91 0.50
C ASN A 36 12.59 -3.09 0.94
N PRO A 37 13.72 -3.12 0.20
CA PRO A 37 14.96 -2.46 0.61
C PRO A 37 14.82 -0.94 0.74
N LEU A 38 13.94 -0.33 -0.05
CA LEU A 38 13.65 1.11 0.00
C LEU A 38 12.87 1.43 1.28
N MET A 39 11.89 0.61 1.65
CA MET A 39 11.18 0.77 2.91
C MET A 39 12.03 0.41 4.12
N ALA A 40 12.92 -0.57 4.03
CA ALA A 40 13.87 -0.90 5.09
C ALA A 40 14.78 0.30 5.39
N GLN A 41 15.21 1.06 4.37
CA GLN A 41 15.93 2.32 4.57
C GLN A 41 15.06 3.39 5.26
N CYS A 42 13.80 3.54 4.86
CA CYS A 42 12.87 4.45 5.54
C CYS A 42 12.64 4.06 7.00
N LEU A 43 12.59 2.76 7.30
CA LEU A 43 12.34 2.23 8.63
C LEU A 43 13.55 2.45 9.56
N ARG A 44 14.79 2.48 9.02
CA ARG A 44 15.99 2.92 9.75
C ARG A 44 15.92 4.39 10.20
N GLN A 45 15.14 5.24 9.52
CA GLN A 45 14.88 6.63 9.93
C GLN A 45 13.74 6.75 10.96
N GLY A 46 13.12 5.62 11.33
CA GLY A 46 12.06 5.52 12.32
C GLY A 46 10.70 5.17 11.72
N ILE A 47 9.85 4.57 12.55
CA ILE A 47 8.51 4.10 12.17
C ILE A 47 7.65 5.24 11.61
N ALA A 48 7.78 6.45 12.15
CA ALA A 48 7.05 7.62 11.67
C ALA A 48 7.44 8.01 10.23
N HIS A 49 8.72 7.94 9.87
CA HIS A 49 9.19 8.19 8.50
C HIS A 49 8.68 7.13 7.54
N PHE A 50 8.73 5.86 7.94
CA PHE A 50 8.15 4.76 7.17
C PHE A 50 6.65 4.96 6.89
N CYS A 51 5.85 5.27 7.92
CA CYS A 51 4.42 5.55 7.77
C CYS A 51 4.16 6.75 6.84
N LEU A 52 4.94 7.83 6.97
CA LEU A 52 4.82 9.02 6.12
C LEU A 52 5.10 8.72 4.66
N VAL A 53 6.20 8.02 4.34
CA VAL A 53 6.56 7.67 2.97
C VAL A 53 5.52 6.73 2.36
N LYS A 54 5.01 5.77 3.13
CA LYS A 54 3.95 4.85 2.70
C LYS A 54 2.62 5.59 2.45
N ALA A 55 2.28 6.57 3.28
CA ALA A 55 1.13 7.43 3.06
C ALA A 55 1.30 8.34 1.84
N LEU A 56 2.48 8.96 1.67
CA LEU A 56 2.78 9.86 0.55
C LEU A 56 2.86 9.16 -0.81
N THR A 57 3.13 7.85 -0.83
CA THR A 57 3.12 7.06 -2.07
C THR A 57 1.71 6.62 -2.46
N VAL A 58 0.84 6.33 -1.47
CA VAL A 58 -0.51 5.83 -1.70
C VAL A 58 -1.54 6.95 -1.87
N LEU A 59 -1.50 7.99 -1.04
CA LEU A 59 -2.51 9.06 -1.04
C LEU A 59 -2.64 9.79 -2.38
N PRO A 60 -1.56 10.21 -3.07
CA PRO A 60 -1.69 10.86 -4.38
C PRO A 60 -2.33 9.96 -5.42
N LEU A 61 -2.00 8.66 -5.39
CA LEU A 61 -2.57 7.67 -6.29
C LEU A 61 -4.10 7.56 -6.09
N ILE A 62 -4.55 7.56 -4.84
CA ILE A 62 -5.98 7.52 -4.48
C ILE A 62 -6.68 8.83 -4.89
N VAL A 63 -6.05 9.99 -4.65
CA VAL A 63 -6.59 11.30 -5.04
C VAL A 63 -6.74 11.40 -6.55
N VAL A 64 -5.74 10.98 -7.32
CA VAL A 64 -5.80 10.95 -8.80
C VAL A 64 -6.87 9.97 -9.28
N ALA A 65 -6.93 8.76 -8.70
CA ALA A 65 -7.94 7.76 -9.03
C ALA A 65 -9.37 8.26 -8.79
N GLU A 66 -9.64 8.89 -7.64
CA GLU A 66 -10.95 9.48 -7.32
C GLU A 66 -11.28 10.68 -8.21
N SER A 67 -10.30 11.53 -8.51
CA SER A 67 -10.50 12.67 -9.42
C SER A 67 -10.85 12.19 -10.83
N TYR A 68 -10.19 11.14 -11.30
CA TYR A 68 -10.44 10.55 -12.63
C TYR A 68 -11.70 9.66 -12.68
N ARG A 69 -12.18 9.17 -11.53
CA ARG A 69 -13.40 8.35 -11.43
C ARG A 69 -14.63 9.07 -11.96
N ARG A 70 -14.69 10.41 -11.84
CA ARG A 70 -15.78 11.23 -12.37
C ARG A 70 -15.86 11.18 -13.90
N GLN A 71 -14.74 10.92 -14.58
CA GLN A 71 -14.68 10.83 -16.04
C GLN A 71 -14.87 9.40 -16.52
N ASN A 72 -14.23 8.41 -15.88
CA ASN A 72 -14.33 7.00 -16.30
C ASN A 72 -14.22 6.01 -15.11
N PRO A 73 -15.34 5.66 -14.46
CA PRO A 73 -15.33 4.82 -13.27
C PRO A 73 -14.90 3.36 -13.57
N VAL A 74 -15.12 2.87 -14.79
CA VAL A 74 -14.74 1.50 -15.19
C VAL A 74 -13.22 1.40 -15.35
N PHE A 75 -12.59 2.41 -15.95
CA PHE A 75 -11.13 2.47 -16.09
C PHE A 75 -10.45 2.49 -14.72
N VAL A 76 -10.90 3.36 -13.80
CA VAL A 76 -10.35 3.45 -12.44
C VAL A 76 -10.46 2.12 -11.70
N LYS A 77 -11.61 1.42 -11.81
CA LYS A 77 -11.76 0.08 -11.23
C LYS A 77 -10.75 -0.94 -11.78
N LYS A 78 -10.49 -0.93 -13.08
CA LYS A 78 -9.48 -1.82 -13.70
C LYS A 78 -8.08 -1.49 -13.21
N VAL A 79 -7.70 -0.22 -13.19
CA VAL A 79 -6.38 0.22 -12.73
C VAL A 79 -6.15 -0.12 -11.26
N ILE A 80 -7.14 0.10 -10.39
CA ILE A 80 -7.04 -0.29 -8.97
C ILE A 80 -6.88 -1.81 -8.83
N ARG A 81 -7.66 -2.62 -9.57
CA ARG A 81 -7.52 -4.08 -9.55
C ARG A 81 -6.17 -4.56 -10.05
N ILE A 82 -5.64 -3.96 -11.11
CA ILE A 82 -4.30 -4.25 -11.62
C ILE A 82 -3.25 -3.87 -10.56
N GLY A 83 -3.38 -2.68 -9.95
CA GLY A 83 -2.49 -2.22 -8.88
C GLY A 83 -2.48 -3.18 -7.68
N ILE A 84 -3.65 -3.66 -7.25
CA ILE A 84 -3.76 -4.69 -6.21
C ILE A 84 -3.07 -5.98 -6.64
N GLY A 85 -3.30 -6.44 -7.88
CA GLY A 85 -2.68 -7.66 -8.41
C GLY A 85 -1.16 -7.57 -8.45
N VAL A 86 -0.62 -6.43 -8.92
CA VAL A 86 0.82 -6.15 -8.92
C VAL A 86 1.36 -6.08 -7.49
N TYR A 87 0.67 -5.39 -6.58
CA TYR A 87 1.06 -5.30 -5.18
C TYR A 87 1.17 -6.67 -4.53
N LEU A 88 0.13 -7.50 -4.65
CA LEU A 88 0.12 -8.86 -4.10
C LEU A 88 1.17 -9.73 -4.77
N GLY A 89 1.32 -9.66 -6.10
CA GLY A 89 2.33 -10.41 -6.84
C GLY A 89 3.76 -10.07 -6.40
N LEU A 90 4.05 -8.78 -6.23
CA LEU A 90 5.33 -8.33 -5.67
C LEU A 90 5.47 -8.76 -4.21
N TYR A 91 4.46 -8.59 -3.37
CA TYR A 91 4.50 -8.99 -1.96
C TYR A 91 4.81 -10.49 -1.81
N PHE A 92 4.03 -11.36 -2.43
CA PHE A 92 4.23 -12.81 -2.35
C PHE A 92 5.51 -13.25 -3.06
N GLY A 93 5.85 -12.64 -4.20
CA GLY A 93 7.07 -12.96 -4.94
C GLY A 93 8.33 -12.58 -4.18
N LEU A 94 8.39 -11.35 -3.64
CA LEU A 94 9.53 -10.87 -2.86
C LEU A 94 9.65 -11.65 -1.54
N LEU A 95 8.52 -11.90 -0.86
CA LEU A 95 8.49 -12.72 0.36
C LEU A 95 9.00 -14.14 0.09
N ALA A 96 8.57 -14.77 -1.01
CA ALA A 96 9.03 -16.10 -1.40
C ALA A 96 10.52 -16.12 -1.72
N VAL A 97 11.03 -15.12 -2.45
CA VAL A 97 12.46 -15.02 -2.79
C VAL A 97 13.31 -14.81 -1.54
N VAL A 98 12.91 -13.91 -0.64
CA VAL A 98 13.64 -13.62 0.60
C VAL A 98 13.64 -14.83 1.54
N ASN A 99 12.52 -15.54 1.67
CA ASN A 99 12.40 -16.69 2.57
C ASN A 99 12.86 -18.02 1.98
N ALA A 100 13.03 -18.13 0.67
CA ALA A 100 13.69 -19.29 0.04
C ALA A 100 15.22 -19.15 -0.01
N ALA A 101 15.74 -17.94 0.23
CA ALA A 101 17.18 -17.65 0.28
C ALA A 101 17.78 -17.68 1.70
N ASN A 102 16.95 -17.87 2.74
CA ASN A 102 17.32 -18.11 4.14
C ASN A 102 17.05 -19.58 4.51
#